data_AF-W4Q093-F1
#
_entry.id   AF-W4Q093-F1
#
_cell.length_a   1.000
_cell.length_b   1.000
_cell.length_c   1.000
_cell.angle_alpha   90.00
_cell.angle_beta   90.00
_cell.angle_gamma   90.00
#
_symmetry.space_group_name_H-M   'P 1'
#
loop_
_entity.id
_entity.type
_entity.pdbx_description
1 polymer ?
#
loop_
_entity_poly.entity_id
_entity_poly.type
_entity_poly.pdbx_seq_one_letter_code
_entity_poly.pdbx_strand_id
1 'polypeptide(L)'
;MPAISKIRFTNVIYEDGNKRYNDDMFHFDGENGAILLENGGGKTVFIQTALQAILPHTSLADRKIKETLKLEEGPAHVGIEWIVSDKPRRYAVTAVSLFLGQDKVDSYRFVDEYRENDPNSLAEIPFVQESSDGKRPAGKGEIHDYYKGRTSSSGELFDTLTSFKEHIEDHYGIITKEWENIVKINSAEGGVEAYFDQCKTSKQLFEQLLIPTVENALAANDGDSFVDTFSTRRKGFKEYQQFQETIQENKLIQEKLEHYVDVFARKKGRWMCMKTKNVLEKPIPFFIRSVLNKLS
;
A
#
# COMPACT_ATOMS: atom_id res chain seq x y z
N MET A 1 3.16 5.26 13.87
CA MET A 1 3.00 5.92 12.54
C MET A 1 1.72 5.39 11.93
N PRO A 2 0.96 6.24 11.24
CA PRO A 2 -0.19 5.79 10.50
C PRO A 2 0.24 4.80 9.41
N ALA A 3 -0.56 3.76 9.19
CA ALA A 3 -0.33 2.78 8.13
C ALA A 3 -1.46 2.86 7.09
N ILE A 4 -1.16 2.62 5.82
CA ILE A 4 -2.17 2.67 4.76
C ILE A 4 -3.08 1.44 4.89
N SER A 5 -4.38 1.67 5.07
CA SER A 5 -5.44 0.66 5.02
C SER A 5 -5.86 0.43 3.57
N LYS A 6 -6.26 1.51 2.88
CA LYS A 6 -6.82 1.45 1.53
C LYS A 6 -6.44 2.69 0.74
N ILE A 7 -6.39 2.52 -0.58
CA ILE A 7 -6.29 3.62 -1.55
C ILE A 7 -7.46 3.49 -2.50
N ARG A 8 -8.17 4.58 -2.79
CA ARG A 8 -9.28 4.62 -3.74
C ARG A 8 -9.02 5.65 -4.82
N PHE A 9 -9.14 5.24 -6.07
CA PHE A 9 -9.04 6.10 -7.24
C PHE A 9 -10.34 6.08 -8.00
N THR A 10 -10.94 7.26 -8.21
CA THR A 10 -12.16 7.40 -9.00
C THR A 10 -11.95 8.44 -10.08
N ASN A 11 -12.33 8.10 -11.32
CA ASN A 11 -12.17 8.95 -12.49
C ASN A 11 -10.72 9.43 -12.74
N VAL A 12 -9.75 8.55 -12.56
CA VAL A 12 -8.34 8.85 -12.85
C VAL A 12 -8.06 8.39 -14.28
N ILE A 13 -8.06 9.35 -15.21
CA ILE A 13 -7.99 9.12 -16.65
C ILE A 13 -6.62 9.56 -17.15
N TYR A 14 -5.90 8.71 -17.87
CA TYR A 14 -4.55 9.00 -18.33
C TYR A 14 -4.28 8.38 -19.71
N GLU A 15 -3.11 8.68 -20.28
CA GLU A 15 -2.67 8.18 -21.58
C GLU A 15 -3.68 8.47 -22.69
N ASP A 16 -4.00 9.76 -22.83
CA ASP A 16 -4.98 10.29 -23.79
C ASP A 16 -6.38 9.66 -23.68
N GLY A 17 -6.72 9.10 -22.52
CA GLY A 17 -8.05 8.53 -22.25
C GLY A 17 -8.13 7.04 -22.54
N ASN A 18 -7.04 6.42 -22.98
CA ASN A 18 -6.97 4.99 -23.26
C ASN A 18 -6.95 4.15 -21.97
N LYS A 19 -6.53 4.73 -20.85
CA LYS A 19 -6.49 4.05 -19.55
C LYS A 19 -7.19 4.87 -18.49
N ARG A 20 -7.86 4.16 -17.58
CA ARG A 20 -8.68 4.77 -16.54
C ARG A 20 -8.76 3.87 -15.32
N TYR A 21 -8.67 4.49 -14.13
CA TYR A 21 -9.24 3.91 -12.91
C TYR A 21 -10.64 4.50 -12.72
N ASN A 22 -11.66 3.65 -12.76
CA ASN A 22 -13.06 4.11 -12.76
C ASN A 22 -13.51 4.41 -11.34
N ASP A 23 -13.44 3.41 -10.47
CA ASP A 23 -13.69 3.48 -9.03
C ASP A 23 -12.98 2.28 -8.37
N ASP A 24 -11.66 2.32 -8.40
CA ASP A 24 -10.81 1.20 -8.02
C ASP A 24 -10.29 1.38 -6.59
N MET A 25 -10.44 0.33 -5.77
CA MET A 25 -10.02 0.30 -4.38
C MET A 25 -8.94 -0.76 -4.14
N PHE A 26 -7.79 -0.30 -3.66
CA PHE A 26 -6.62 -1.11 -3.35
C PHE A 26 -6.52 -1.29 -1.84
N HIS A 27 -6.42 -2.54 -1.39
CA HIS A 27 -6.41 -2.90 0.03
C HIS A 27 -4.99 -3.29 0.46
N PHE A 28 -4.52 -2.67 1.53
CA PHE A 28 -3.20 -2.87 2.13
C PHE A 28 -3.31 -3.32 3.59
N ASP A 29 -4.32 -2.87 4.32
CA ASP A 29 -4.62 -3.23 5.73
C ASP A 29 -3.46 -3.00 6.72
N GLY A 30 -2.54 -2.09 6.38
CA GLY A 30 -1.34 -1.80 7.16
C GLY A 30 -0.15 -2.70 6.84
N GLU A 31 -0.29 -3.59 5.87
CA GLU A 31 0.75 -4.51 5.41
C GLU A 31 1.55 -3.97 4.23
N ASN A 32 2.69 -4.61 3.95
CA ASN A 32 3.48 -4.31 2.76
C ASN A 32 2.73 -4.76 1.50
N GLY A 33 2.38 -3.81 0.63
CA GLY A 33 1.73 -4.08 -0.66
C GLY A 33 2.68 -4.02 -1.85
N ALA A 34 2.51 -4.91 -2.82
CA ALA A 34 3.22 -4.87 -4.10
C ALA A 34 2.22 -4.66 -5.25
N ILE A 35 2.41 -3.59 -6.02
CA ILE A 35 1.58 -3.28 -7.18
C ILE A 35 2.28 -3.73 -8.45
N LEU A 36 1.79 -4.83 -9.01
CA LEU A 36 2.31 -5.42 -10.24
C LEU A 36 1.48 -4.91 -11.43
N LEU A 37 2.08 -3.97 -12.18
CA LEU A 37 1.56 -3.52 -13.46
C LEU A 37 2.56 -3.89 -14.56
N GLU A 38 2.06 -4.13 -15.76
CA GLU A 38 2.93 -4.35 -16.93
C GLU A 38 3.70 -3.06 -17.27
N ASN A 39 4.76 -3.18 -18.08
CA ASN A 39 5.46 -2.00 -18.58
C ASN A 39 4.50 -1.15 -19.42
N GLY A 40 4.45 0.15 -19.13
CA GLY A 40 3.44 1.05 -19.69
C GLY A 40 2.05 0.93 -19.03
N GLY A 41 1.84 0.01 -18.08
CA GLY A 41 0.58 -0.16 -17.35
C GLY A 41 0.28 0.93 -16.30
N GLY A 42 1.09 2.00 -16.24
CA GLY A 42 0.80 3.15 -15.39
C GLY A 42 1.35 3.10 -13.96
N LYS A 43 2.44 2.38 -13.66
CA LYS A 43 3.07 2.38 -12.31
C LYS A 43 3.39 3.79 -11.80
N THR A 44 4.05 4.58 -12.65
CA THR A 44 4.39 5.97 -12.33
C THR A 44 3.14 6.81 -12.13
N VAL A 45 2.10 6.59 -12.95
CA VAL A 45 0.81 7.28 -12.81
C VAL A 45 0.13 6.90 -11.50
N PHE A 46 0.15 5.62 -11.11
CA PHE A 46 -0.38 5.16 -9.83
C PHE A 46 0.27 5.91 -8.66
N ILE A 47 1.61 5.94 -8.63
CA ILE A 47 2.36 6.62 -7.56
C ILE A 47 2.06 8.12 -7.57
N GLN A 48 2.11 8.75 -8.75
CA GLN A 48 1.83 10.18 -8.91
C GLN A 48 0.40 10.55 -8.48
N THR A 49 -0.58 9.70 -8.75
CA THR A 49 -1.97 9.87 -8.32
C THR A 49 -2.12 9.69 -6.81
N ALA A 50 -1.55 8.62 -6.22
CA ALA A 50 -1.59 8.39 -4.78
C ALA A 50 -0.97 9.57 -4.00
N LEU A 51 0.14 10.12 -4.50
CA LEU A 51 0.80 11.28 -3.92
C LEU A 51 -0.13 12.49 -3.79
N GLN A 52 -1.15 12.64 -4.64
CA GLN A 52 -2.06 13.79 -4.59
C GLN A 52 -2.90 13.82 -3.30
N ALA A 53 -3.13 12.67 -2.65
CA ALA A 53 -3.86 12.61 -1.39
C ALA A 53 -3.07 13.12 -0.16
N ILE A 54 -1.75 13.36 -0.31
CA ILE A 54 -0.88 13.92 0.74
C ILE A 54 -0.22 15.22 0.28
N LEU A 55 0.21 15.26 -0.98
CA LEU A 55 0.91 16.37 -1.60
C LEU A 55 0.17 16.83 -2.88
N PRO A 56 -1.01 17.45 -2.74
CA PRO A 56 -1.79 17.90 -3.91
C PRO A 56 -0.97 18.84 -4.80
N HIS A 57 -1.16 18.70 -6.12
CA HIS A 57 -0.49 19.46 -7.18
C HIS A 57 1.01 19.17 -7.35
N THR A 58 1.54 18.17 -6.65
CA THR A 58 2.94 17.76 -6.80
C THR A 58 3.17 17.10 -8.14
N SER A 59 4.27 17.50 -8.80
CA SER A 59 4.79 16.84 -9.99
C SER A 59 5.67 15.65 -9.62
N LEU A 60 5.76 14.68 -10.51
CA LEU A 60 6.72 13.59 -10.42
C LEU A 60 7.71 13.71 -11.58
N ALA A 61 8.99 13.88 -11.27
CA ALA A 61 9.98 14.45 -12.19
C ALA A 61 9.46 15.75 -12.82
N ASP A 62 9.56 15.90 -14.14
CA ASP A 62 9.08 17.08 -14.85
C ASP A 62 7.59 17.01 -15.24
N ARG A 63 6.88 15.92 -14.91
CA ARG A 63 5.49 15.71 -15.32
C ARG A 63 4.53 16.32 -14.33
N LYS A 64 3.80 17.34 -14.75
CA LYS A 64 2.73 17.94 -13.94
C LYS A 64 1.52 17.02 -13.93
N ILE A 65 0.74 17.05 -12.85
CA ILE A 65 -0.47 16.23 -12.74
C ILE A 65 -1.46 16.51 -13.89
N LYS A 66 -1.56 17.77 -14.34
CA LYS A 66 -2.40 18.21 -15.47
C LYS A 66 -2.00 17.61 -16.82
N GLU A 67 -0.74 17.22 -16.96
CA GLU A 67 -0.21 16.59 -18.19
C GLU A 67 -0.36 15.07 -18.12
N THR A 68 -0.65 14.54 -16.93
CA THR A 68 -0.79 13.11 -16.67
C THR A 68 -2.25 12.68 -16.67
N LEU A 69 -3.11 13.49 -16.03
CA LEU A 69 -4.53 13.21 -15.88
C LEU A 69 -5.38 14.10 -16.78
N LYS A 70 -6.36 13.50 -17.47
CA LYS A 70 -7.36 14.21 -18.26
C LYS A 70 -8.47 14.78 -17.40
N LEU A 71 -8.20 15.92 -16.77
CA LEU A 71 -9.16 16.61 -15.90
C LEU A 71 -10.25 17.35 -16.69
N GLU A 72 -10.16 17.46 -18.03
CA GLU A 72 -11.25 17.97 -18.87
C GLU A 72 -12.45 17.02 -18.91
N GLU A 73 -12.24 15.72 -18.65
CA GLU A 73 -13.29 14.70 -18.61
C GLU A 73 -14.00 14.62 -17.24
N GLY A 74 -13.62 15.47 -16.29
CA GLY A 74 -14.23 15.58 -14.98
C GLY A 74 -13.21 15.54 -13.83
N PRO A 75 -13.67 15.72 -12.58
CA PRO A 75 -12.78 15.66 -11.42
C PRO A 75 -12.20 14.26 -11.22
N ALA A 76 -10.93 14.18 -10.85
CA ALA A 76 -10.31 12.94 -10.38
C ALA A 76 -10.32 12.92 -8.86
N HIS A 77 -10.86 11.86 -8.26
CA HIS A 77 -10.93 11.70 -6.81
C HIS A 77 -9.89 10.69 -6.34
N VAL A 78 -9.13 11.08 -5.33
CA VAL A 78 -8.09 10.26 -4.72
C VAL A 78 -8.34 10.23 -3.23
N GLY A 79 -8.48 9.05 -2.64
CA GLY A 79 -8.60 8.89 -1.20
C GLY A 79 -7.62 7.87 -0.65
N ILE A 80 -7.05 8.16 0.52
CA ILE A 80 -6.24 7.20 1.28
C ILE A 80 -6.82 7.08 2.68
N GLU A 81 -7.13 5.85 3.08
CA GLU A 81 -7.56 5.48 4.42
C GLU A 81 -6.34 5.03 5.22
N TRP A 82 -6.14 5.64 6.38
CA TRP A 82 -5.02 5.44 7.28
C TRP A 82 -5.50 4.75 8.55
N ILE A 83 -4.77 3.76 9.03
CA ILE A 83 -4.93 3.20 10.37
C ILE A 83 -4.17 4.13 11.32
N VAL A 84 -4.89 4.95 12.08
CA VAL A 84 -4.28 5.93 13.02
C VAL A 84 -4.18 5.38 14.45
N SER A 85 -4.99 4.37 14.78
CA SER A 85 -4.93 3.65 16.04
C SER A 85 -5.40 2.22 15.83
N ASP A 86 -4.69 1.25 16.41
CA ASP A 86 -5.09 -0.17 16.30
C ASP A 86 -6.10 -0.58 17.39
N LYS A 87 -5.99 -0.01 18.60
CA LYS A 87 -6.84 -0.35 19.76
C LYS A 87 -7.22 0.89 20.59
N PRO A 88 -8.46 1.39 20.50
CA PRO A 88 -9.50 0.97 19.56
C PRO A 88 -9.09 1.26 18.11
N ARG A 89 -9.58 0.46 17.17
CA ARG A 89 -9.31 0.63 15.74
C ARG A 89 -9.95 1.93 15.26
N ARG A 90 -9.12 2.87 14.80
CA ARG A 90 -9.54 4.16 14.26
C ARG A 90 -8.86 4.43 12.94
N TYR A 91 -9.60 5.08 12.06
CA TYR A 91 -9.18 5.42 10.73
C TYR A 91 -9.23 6.93 10.54
N ALA A 92 -8.29 7.47 9.78
CA ALA A 92 -8.41 8.78 9.18
C ALA A 92 -8.42 8.62 7.67
N VAL A 93 -9.11 9.50 6.95
CA VAL A 93 -9.06 9.54 5.49
C VAL A 93 -8.49 10.87 5.05
N THR A 94 -7.59 10.84 4.07
CA THR A 94 -7.23 12.03 3.30
C THR A 94 -7.83 11.88 1.90
N ALA A 95 -8.76 12.76 1.55
CA ALA A 95 -9.48 12.73 0.28
C ALA A 95 -9.23 14.03 -0.50
N VAL A 96 -8.74 13.90 -1.72
CA VAL A 96 -8.42 15.02 -2.60
C VAL A 96 -9.15 14.86 -3.93
N SER A 97 -9.95 15.85 -4.28
CA SER A 97 -10.67 15.92 -5.56
C SER A 97 -9.98 16.96 -6.44
N LEU A 98 -9.26 16.52 -7.46
CA LEU A 98 -8.58 17.36 -8.44
C LEU A 98 -9.52 17.71 -9.59
N PHE A 99 -9.52 18.96 -10.04
CA PHE A 99 -10.32 19.39 -11.17
C PHE A 99 -9.66 20.56 -11.91
N LEU A 100 -10.10 20.81 -13.14
CA LEU A 100 -9.70 21.99 -13.88
C LEU A 100 -10.57 23.19 -13.46
N GLY A 101 -9.93 24.24 -12.95
CA GLY A 101 -10.54 25.56 -12.71
C GLY A 101 -10.42 26.46 -13.94
N GLN A 102 -10.19 27.77 -13.73
CA GLN A 102 -9.87 28.73 -14.81
C GLN A 102 -8.49 28.42 -15.43
N ASP A 103 -8.40 27.34 -16.21
CA ASP A 103 -7.20 26.83 -16.90
C ASP A 103 -6.02 26.42 -15.99
N LYS A 104 -6.30 26.21 -14.70
CA LYS A 104 -5.35 25.69 -13.72
C LYS A 104 -5.95 24.52 -12.99
N VAL A 105 -5.09 23.56 -12.62
CA VAL A 105 -5.49 22.50 -11.70
C VAL A 105 -5.71 23.10 -10.34
N ASP A 106 -6.82 22.74 -9.74
CA ASP A 106 -7.22 23.12 -8.41
C ASP A 106 -7.80 21.88 -7.69
N SER A 107 -7.95 21.96 -6.37
CA SER A 107 -8.26 20.79 -5.54
C SER A 107 -9.14 21.13 -4.35
N TYR A 108 -10.06 20.23 -4.03
CA TYR A 108 -10.64 20.15 -2.70
C TYR A 108 -9.86 19.14 -1.86
N ARG A 109 -9.54 19.50 -0.63
CA ARG A 109 -8.74 18.69 0.30
C ARG A 109 -9.55 18.48 1.56
N PHE A 110 -9.98 17.26 1.77
CA PHE A 110 -10.88 16.86 2.82
C PHE A 110 -10.19 15.82 3.70
N VAL A 111 -10.36 15.96 5.01
CA VAL A 111 -9.88 14.99 6.00
C VAL A 111 -11.03 14.62 6.90
N ASP A 112 -11.10 13.36 7.33
CA ASP A 112 -12.14 12.90 8.26
C ASP A 112 -11.57 11.77 9.13
N GLU A 113 -12.06 11.67 10.37
CA GLU A 113 -11.72 10.57 11.28
C GLU A 113 -12.98 9.77 11.61
N TYR A 114 -12.86 8.44 11.60
CA TYR A 114 -13.96 7.55 11.90
C TYR A 114 -13.50 6.24 12.54
N ARG A 115 -14.45 5.49 13.08
CA ARG A 115 -14.21 4.19 13.72
C ARG A 115 -14.35 3.04 12.72
N GLU A 116 -14.02 1.84 13.16
CA GLU A 116 -14.30 0.63 12.40
C GLU A 116 -15.81 0.47 12.12
N ASN A 117 -16.16 0.06 10.89
CA ASN A 117 -17.53 -0.08 10.38
C ASN A 117 -18.34 1.22 10.35
N ASP A 118 -17.67 2.37 10.30
CA ASP A 118 -18.36 3.65 10.17
C ASP A 118 -18.95 3.81 8.75
N PRO A 119 -20.21 4.28 8.62
CA PRO A 119 -20.85 4.50 7.33
C PRO A 119 -20.22 5.66 6.52
N ASN A 120 -19.22 6.35 7.07
CA ASN A 120 -18.48 7.41 6.41
C ASN A 120 -17.06 6.96 6.02
N SER A 121 -16.81 5.65 5.95
CA SER A 121 -15.52 5.12 5.53
C SER A 121 -15.13 5.56 4.12
N LEU A 122 -13.86 5.39 3.72
CA LEU A 122 -13.39 5.76 2.39
C LEU A 122 -14.24 5.13 1.25
N ALA A 123 -14.79 3.94 1.48
CA ALA A 123 -15.66 3.26 0.51
C ALA A 123 -17.02 3.97 0.32
N GLU A 124 -17.51 4.65 1.34
CA GLU A 124 -18.82 5.29 1.37
C GLU A 124 -18.76 6.76 0.93
N ILE A 125 -17.56 7.35 0.79
CA ILE A 125 -17.42 8.68 0.19
C ILE A 125 -18.00 8.64 -1.22
N PRO A 126 -18.93 9.55 -1.58
CA PRO A 126 -19.71 9.44 -2.80
C PRO A 126 -18.95 9.99 -4.01
N PHE A 127 -17.77 9.42 -4.29
CA PHE A 127 -16.99 9.69 -5.51
C PHE A 127 -17.69 9.21 -6.77
N VAL A 128 -18.67 8.32 -6.63
CA VAL A 128 -19.52 7.81 -7.70
C VAL A 128 -20.97 8.13 -7.36
N GLN A 129 -21.73 8.55 -8.37
CA GLN A 129 -23.14 8.86 -8.33
C GLN A 129 -23.92 7.93 -9.26
N GLU A 130 -25.14 7.59 -8.86
CA GLU A 130 -26.09 6.89 -9.73
C GLU A 130 -26.70 7.87 -10.74
N SER A 131 -26.80 7.46 -12.00
CA SER A 131 -27.38 8.22 -13.11
C SER A 131 -28.33 7.33 -13.92
N SER A 132 -29.14 7.93 -14.80
CA SER A 132 -30.03 7.20 -15.71
C SER A 132 -29.29 6.19 -16.59
N ASP A 133 -28.04 6.48 -16.93
CA ASP A 133 -27.17 5.65 -17.79
C ASP A 133 -26.23 4.73 -16.98
N GLY A 134 -26.46 4.59 -15.68
CA GLY A 134 -25.63 3.82 -14.75
C GLY A 134 -24.77 4.70 -13.84
N LYS A 135 -23.63 4.15 -13.38
CA LYS A 135 -22.73 4.85 -12.45
C LYS A 135 -21.85 5.87 -13.17
N ARG A 136 -21.73 7.07 -12.61
CA ARG A 136 -20.83 8.13 -13.09
C ARG A 136 -19.97 8.69 -11.95
N PRO A 137 -18.81 9.29 -12.25
CA PRO A 137 -18.08 10.07 -11.26
C PRO A 137 -18.90 11.24 -10.71
N ALA A 138 -18.64 11.60 -9.45
CA ALA A 138 -19.22 12.78 -8.84
C ALA A 138 -18.65 14.06 -9.46
N GLY A 139 -19.53 15.03 -9.71
CA GLY A 139 -19.12 16.34 -10.16
C GLY A 139 -18.40 17.13 -9.06
N LYS A 140 -17.68 18.18 -9.47
CA LYS A 140 -16.96 19.08 -8.55
C LYS A 140 -17.90 19.66 -7.48
N GLY A 141 -19.10 20.11 -7.88
CA GLY A 141 -20.08 20.67 -6.95
C GLY A 141 -20.61 19.62 -5.96
N GLU A 142 -20.98 18.45 -6.48
CA GLU A 142 -21.56 17.35 -5.66
C GLU A 142 -20.60 16.90 -4.56
N ILE A 143 -19.32 16.65 -4.91
CA ILE A 143 -18.35 16.20 -3.91
C ILE A 143 -18.00 17.30 -2.89
N HIS A 144 -18.01 18.56 -3.33
CA HIS A 144 -17.76 19.70 -2.45
C HIS A 144 -18.89 19.91 -1.46
N ASP A 145 -20.14 19.77 -1.90
CA ASP A 145 -21.32 19.86 -1.04
C ASP A 145 -21.33 18.72 -0.02
N TYR A 146 -20.91 17.51 -0.41
CA TYR A 146 -20.67 16.41 0.52
C TYR A 146 -19.61 16.75 1.58
N TYR A 147 -18.43 17.23 1.17
CA TYR A 147 -17.37 17.61 2.11
C TYR A 147 -17.83 18.70 3.08
N LYS A 148 -18.53 19.73 2.59
CA LYS A 148 -19.13 20.78 3.44
C LYS A 148 -20.19 20.25 4.39
N GLY A 149 -20.99 19.27 3.97
CA GLY A 149 -21.94 18.60 4.86
C GLY A 149 -21.23 17.91 6.02
N ARG A 150 -20.09 17.26 5.72
CA ARG A 150 -19.28 16.55 6.72
C ARG A 150 -18.58 17.47 7.71
N THR A 151 -18.31 18.74 7.38
CA THR A 151 -17.69 19.69 8.31
C THR A 151 -18.53 20.04 9.53
N SER A 152 -19.82 19.68 9.52
CA SER A 152 -20.69 19.80 10.70
C SER A 152 -20.50 18.66 11.71
N SER A 153 -19.65 17.69 11.39
CA SER A 153 -19.39 16.48 12.19
C SER A 153 -17.90 16.32 12.50
N SER A 154 -17.23 15.32 11.94
CA SER A 154 -15.81 15.03 12.15
C SER A 154 -14.91 15.44 10.97
N GLY A 155 -15.50 15.84 9.84
CA GLY A 155 -14.75 16.18 8.64
C GLY A 155 -14.19 17.59 8.67
N GLU A 156 -13.08 17.81 7.98
CA GLU A 156 -12.44 19.12 7.81
C GLU A 156 -12.12 19.36 6.33
N LEU A 157 -12.46 20.55 5.84
CA LEU A 157 -12.20 20.98 4.47
C LEU A 157 -11.21 22.14 4.50
N PHE A 158 -10.13 22.03 3.72
CA PHE A 158 -9.00 22.97 3.80
C PHE A 158 -8.90 23.87 2.56
N ASP A 159 -8.87 25.18 2.80
CA ASP A 159 -8.74 26.21 1.75
C ASP A 159 -7.31 26.41 1.25
N THR A 160 -6.30 26.08 2.06
CA THR A 160 -4.87 26.21 1.67
C THR A 160 -4.13 24.88 1.71
N LEU A 161 -3.07 24.76 0.90
CA LEU A 161 -2.17 23.58 0.95
C LEU A 161 -1.44 23.52 2.29
N THR A 162 -1.01 24.67 2.80
CA THR A 162 -0.28 24.78 4.06
C THR A 162 -1.12 24.25 5.22
N SER A 163 -2.34 24.75 5.41
CA SER A 163 -3.21 24.30 6.49
C SER A 163 -3.57 22.82 6.40
N PHE A 164 -3.75 22.30 5.17
CA PHE A 164 -3.99 20.87 4.96
C PHE A 164 -2.78 20.02 5.39
N LYS A 165 -1.58 20.42 4.96
CA LYS A 165 -0.33 19.72 5.29
C LYS A 165 -0.06 19.75 6.80
N GLU A 166 -0.15 20.93 7.42
CA GLU A 166 0.01 21.10 8.87
C GLU A 166 -0.97 20.22 9.64
N HIS A 167 -2.25 20.22 9.25
CA HIS A 167 -3.26 19.41 9.90
C HIS A 167 -2.95 17.90 9.86
N ILE A 168 -2.61 17.35 8.68
CA ILE A 168 -2.35 15.91 8.56
C ILE A 168 -1.05 15.48 9.26
N GLU A 169 -0.07 16.39 9.35
CA GLU A 169 1.15 16.18 10.12
C GLU A 169 0.86 16.16 11.62
N ASP A 170 0.21 17.20 12.14
CA ASP A 170 0.01 17.41 13.57
C ASP A 170 -0.99 16.41 14.18
N HIS A 171 -2.06 16.08 13.46
CA HIS A 171 -3.17 15.29 14.03
C HIS A 171 -3.01 13.78 13.80
N TYR A 172 -2.35 13.39 12.69
CA TYR A 172 -2.26 11.98 12.30
C TYR A 172 -0.82 11.48 12.13
N GLY A 173 0.19 12.36 12.23
CA GLY A 173 1.58 11.98 12.02
C GLY A 173 1.89 11.57 10.58
N ILE A 174 1.12 12.08 9.60
CA ILE A 174 1.37 11.86 8.17
C ILE A 174 2.36 12.92 7.71
N ILE A 175 3.66 12.65 7.93
CA ILE A 175 4.75 13.62 7.69
C ILE A 175 4.95 13.86 6.20
N THR A 176 4.54 15.01 5.68
CA THR A 176 4.56 15.35 4.25
C THR A 176 5.96 15.33 3.66
N LYS A 177 6.98 15.70 4.46
CA LYS A 177 8.40 15.60 4.07
C LYS A 177 8.83 14.17 3.74
N GLU A 178 8.24 13.13 4.35
CA GLU A 178 8.53 11.73 3.98
C GLU A 178 8.05 11.44 2.55
N TRP A 179 6.88 11.97 2.20
CA TRP A 179 6.28 11.83 0.88
C TRP A 179 7.05 12.62 -0.18
N GLU A 180 7.61 13.78 0.16
CA GLU A 180 8.50 14.53 -0.73
C GLU A 180 9.79 13.75 -1.05
N ASN A 181 10.28 12.93 -0.12
CA ASN A 181 11.40 12.04 -0.41
C ASN A 181 11.01 10.91 -1.37
N ILE A 182 9.79 10.36 -1.26
CA ILE A 182 9.26 9.40 -2.25
C ILE A 182 9.24 10.03 -3.64
N VAL A 183 8.81 11.30 -3.74
CA VAL A 183 8.84 12.06 -5.01
C VAL A 183 10.27 12.14 -5.55
N LYS A 184 11.24 12.55 -4.73
CA LYS A 184 12.66 12.68 -5.14
C LYS A 184 13.22 11.37 -5.66
N ILE A 185 13.02 10.28 -4.92
CA ILE A 185 13.50 8.93 -5.29
C ILE A 185 12.91 8.49 -6.63
N ASN A 186 11.60 8.70 -6.82
CA ASN A 186 10.92 8.31 -8.04
C ASN A 186 11.11 9.29 -9.21
N SER A 187 11.76 10.44 -8.97
CA SER A 187 12.08 11.45 -10.00
C SER A 187 13.50 11.31 -10.57
N ALA A 188 14.38 10.55 -9.91
CA ALA A 188 15.75 10.30 -10.39
C ALA A 188 15.75 9.32 -11.57
N GLU A 189 16.65 9.54 -12.55
CA GLU A 189 16.85 8.63 -13.69
C GLU A 189 17.43 7.30 -13.18
N GLY A 190 16.61 6.24 -13.16
CA GLY A 190 16.91 4.96 -12.49
C GLY A 190 16.10 4.69 -11.21
N GLY A 191 15.27 5.64 -10.79
CA GLY A 191 14.27 5.49 -9.74
C GLY A 191 14.84 5.03 -8.40
N VAL A 192 14.12 4.11 -7.77
CA VAL A 192 14.49 3.49 -6.49
C VAL A 192 15.84 2.77 -6.59
N GLU A 193 16.10 2.03 -7.68
CA GLU A 193 17.32 1.22 -7.83
C GLU A 193 18.59 2.09 -7.82
N ALA A 194 18.61 3.17 -8.61
CA ALA A 194 19.75 4.10 -8.63
C ALA A 194 19.97 4.82 -7.29
N TYR A 195 18.89 5.06 -6.54
CA TYR A 195 18.98 5.65 -5.19
C TYR A 195 19.60 4.66 -4.19
N PHE A 196 19.16 3.40 -4.20
CA PHE A 196 19.66 2.37 -3.29
C PHE A 196 21.05 1.82 -3.69
N ASP A 197 21.42 1.89 -4.98
CA ASP A 197 22.76 1.54 -5.46
C ASP A 197 23.87 2.43 -4.87
N GLN A 198 23.51 3.66 -4.48
CA GLN A 198 24.39 4.59 -3.77
C GLN A 198 24.47 4.29 -2.25
N CYS A 199 23.49 3.55 -1.72
CA CYS A 199 23.40 3.16 -0.31
C CYS A 199 23.95 1.75 -0.06
N LYS A 200 25.25 1.54 -0.31
CA LYS A 200 25.89 0.21 -0.18
C LYS A 200 26.07 -0.27 1.26
N THR A 201 25.88 0.62 2.23
CA THR A 201 26.01 0.31 3.66
C THR A 201 24.86 0.92 4.45
N SER A 202 24.48 0.30 5.57
CA SER A 202 23.45 0.83 6.48
C SER A 202 23.76 2.25 6.97
N LYS A 203 25.04 2.62 7.04
CA LYS A 203 25.50 3.97 7.40
C LYS A 203 25.23 5.00 6.30
N GLN A 204 25.45 4.66 5.02
CA GLN A 204 25.13 5.55 3.89
C GLN A 204 23.63 5.72 3.69
N LEU A 205 22.85 4.66 3.92
CA LEU A 205 21.39 4.77 3.99
C LEU A 205 20.95 5.73 5.10
N PHE A 206 21.60 5.67 6.26
CA PHE A 206 21.36 6.59 7.38
C PHE A 206 21.73 8.03 7.01
N GLU A 207 22.88 8.24 6.38
CA GLU A 207 23.37 9.55 5.95
C GLU A 207 22.53 10.19 4.83
N GLN A 208 21.91 9.42 3.95
CA GLN A 208 21.08 9.95 2.86
C GLN A 208 19.59 10.05 3.21
N LEU A 209 19.07 9.19 4.09
CA LEU A 209 17.64 9.13 4.40
C LEU A 209 17.29 9.80 5.74
N LEU A 210 18.12 9.59 6.77
CA LEU A 210 17.87 10.07 8.13
C LEU A 210 18.46 11.45 8.38
N ILE A 211 19.72 11.69 8.02
CA ILE A 211 20.40 12.97 8.30
C ILE A 211 19.70 14.17 7.63
N PRO A 212 19.34 14.15 6.33
CA PRO A 212 18.68 15.29 5.70
C PRO A 212 17.31 15.57 6.31
N THR A 213 16.62 14.53 6.77
CA THR A 213 15.33 14.68 7.43
C THR A 213 15.47 15.23 8.85
N VAL A 214 16.56 14.89 9.55
CA VAL A 214 16.92 15.39 10.87
C VAL A 214 17.41 16.84 10.82
N GLU A 215 18.30 17.19 9.89
CA GLU A 215 18.80 18.55 9.70
C GLU A 215 17.67 19.51 9.34
N ASN A 216 16.74 19.09 8.49
CA ASN A 216 15.58 19.90 8.11
C ASN A 216 14.48 19.98 9.17
N ALA A 217 14.44 19.07 10.16
CA ALA A 217 13.56 19.17 11.32
C ALA A 217 14.17 20.13 12.37
N LEU A 218 15.48 20.06 12.58
CA LEU A 218 16.22 20.98 13.45
C LEU A 218 16.21 22.42 12.93
N ALA A 219 16.27 22.63 11.60
CA ALA A 219 16.16 23.94 10.98
C ALA A 219 14.76 24.57 11.09
N ALA A 220 13.73 23.77 11.37
CA ALA A 220 12.34 24.22 11.55
C ALA A 220 11.99 24.64 12.99
N ASN A 221 12.96 24.61 13.92
CA ASN A 221 12.85 25.16 15.28
C ASN A 221 11.85 24.46 16.24
N ASP A 222 11.58 23.16 16.05
CA ASP A 222 10.77 22.34 16.98
C ASP A 222 11.62 21.26 17.67
N GLY A 223 12.21 21.61 18.80
CA GLY A 223 13.06 20.71 19.61
C GLY A 223 12.31 19.55 20.28
N ASP A 224 11.01 19.70 20.56
CA ASP A 224 10.20 18.65 21.19
C ASP A 224 9.64 17.63 20.17
N SER A 225 9.28 18.08 18.95
CA SER A 225 8.89 17.20 17.82
C SER A 225 10.02 16.26 17.39
N PHE A 226 11.27 16.68 17.61
CA PHE A 226 12.47 15.89 17.31
C PHE A 226 12.52 14.57 18.07
N VAL A 227 12.26 14.58 19.39
CA VAL A 227 12.40 13.38 20.23
C VAL A 227 11.36 12.33 19.85
N ASP A 228 10.13 12.76 19.57
CA ASP A 228 9.03 11.86 19.19
C ASP A 228 9.19 11.33 17.76
N THR A 229 9.58 12.17 16.80
CA THR A 229 9.84 11.75 15.42
C THR A 229 11.03 10.78 15.34
N PHE A 230 12.11 11.06 16.08
CA PHE A 230 13.29 10.21 16.13
C PHE A 230 13.01 8.88 16.83
N SER A 231 12.28 8.88 17.95
CA SER A 231 11.94 7.66 18.69
C SER A 231 11.00 6.76 17.90
N THR A 232 10.01 7.35 17.22
CA THR A 232 9.06 6.63 16.37
C THR A 232 9.75 5.97 15.18
N ARG A 233 10.65 6.70 14.48
CA ARG A 233 11.44 6.10 13.39
C ARG A 233 12.41 5.04 13.86
N ARG A 234 13.10 5.26 14.99
CA ARG A 234 13.99 4.23 15.58
C ARG A 234 13.23 2.94 15.87
N LYS A 235 11.96 3.03 16.28
CA LYS A 235 11.09 1.88 16.51
C LYS A 235 10.74 1.17 15.19
N GLY A 236 10.31 1.91 14.17
CA GLY A 236 10.05 1.34 12.84
C GLY A 236 11.27 0.67 12.20
N PHE A 237 12.48 1.21 12.43
CA PHE A 237 13.72 0.57 11.95
C PHE A 237 14.08 -0.71 12.72
N LYS A 238 13.81 -0.77 14.03
CA LYS A 238 13.97 -2.03 14.80
C LYS A 238 13.00 -3.09 14.31
N GLU A 239 11.76 -2.71 14.04
CA GLU A 239 10.74 -3.59 13.48
C GLU A 239 11.15 -4.08 12.08
N TYR A 240 11.70 -3.21 11.24
CA TYR A 240 12.26 -3.58 9.93
C TYR A 240 13.44 -4.56 10.02
N GLN A 241 14.35 -4.35 10.98
CA GLN A 241 15.48 -5.27 11.21
C GLN A 241 14.99 -6.65 11.67
N GLN A 242 14.06 -6.68 12.61
CA GLN A 242 13.41 -7.92 13.07
C GLN A 242 12.65 -8.63 11.94
N PHE A 243 12.03 -7.87 11.04
CA PHE A 243 11.35 -8.39 9.86
C PHE A 243 12.33 -9.03 8.86
N GLN A 244 13.49 -8.41 8.61
CA GLN A 244 14.54 -8.99 7.76
C GLN A 244 15.12 -10.29 8.36
N GLU A 245 15.32 -10.32 9.68
CA GLU A 245 15.74 -11.53 10.41
C GLU A 245 14.67 -12.63 10.27
N THR A 246 13.39 -12.29 10.44
CA THR A 246 12.26 -13.22 10.27
C THR A 246 12.14 -13.75 8.84
N ILE A 247 12.36 -12.90 7.82
CA ILE A 247 12.39 -13.33 6.41
C ILE A 247 13.53 -14.31 6.17
N GLN A 248 14.72 -14.06 6.72
CA GLN A 248 15.85 -14.97 6.59
C GLN A 248 15.59 -16.31 7.29
N GLU A 249 15.01 -16.29 8.49
CA GLU A 249 14.62 -17.51 9.21
C GLU A 249 13.57 -18.29 8.43
N ASN A 250 12.55 -17.64 7.89
CA ASN A 250 11.51 -18.29 7.09
C ASN A 250 12.08 -18.91 5.80
N LYS A 251 13.04 -18.25 5.13
CA LYS A 251 13.76 -18.84 3.99
C LYS A 251 14.55 -20.10 4.38
N LEU A 252 15.27 -20.06 5.50
CA LEU A 252 16.00 -21.22 6.02
C LEU A 252 15.07 -22.37 6.42
N ILE A 253 13.89 -22.05 6.96
CA ILE A 253 12.85 -23.04 7.28
C ILE A 253 12.29 -23.65 6.00
N GLN A 254 12.06 -22.85 4.97
CA GLN A 254 11.60 -23.32 3.66
C GLN A 254 12.61 -24.26 3.01
N GLU A 255 13.90 -23.91 2.99
CA GLU A 255 14.97 -24.77 2.48
C GLU A 255 15.05 -26.11 3.24
N LYS A 256 14.89 -26.07 4.57
CA LYS A 256 14.83 -27.28 5.39
C LYS A 256 13.58 -28.12 5.08
N LEU A 257 12.43 -27.50 4.90
CA LEU A 257 11.18 -28.17 4.53
C LEU A 257 11.30 -28.84 3.16
N GLU A 258 11.85 -28.15 2.17
CA GLU A 258 12.13 -28.70 0.84
C GLU A 258 13.08 -29.91 0.93
N HIS A 259 14.16 -29.80 1.71
CA HIS A 259 15.05 -30.93 1.99
C HIS A 259 14.32 -32.10 2.67
N TYR A 260 13.45 -31.85 3.66
CA TYR A 260 12.68 -32.91 4.32
C TYR A 260 11.70 -33.59 3.36
N VAL A 261 11.02 -32.82 2.52
CA VAL A 261 10.10 -33.33 1.49
C VAL A 261 10.86 -34.18 0.48
N ASP A 262 12.04 -33.76 0.04
CA ASP A 262 12.91 -34.52 -0.86
C ASP A 262 13.40 -35.84 -0.26
N VAL A 263 13.83 -35.82 1.01
CA VAL A 263 14.25 -37.04 1.72
C VAL A 263 13.07 -38.00 1.88
N PHE A 264 11.88 -37.49 2.18
CA PHE A 264 10.67 -38.30 2.26
C PHE A 264 10.25 -38.87 0.90
N ALA A 265 10.30 -38.08 -0.16
CA ALA A 265 10.02 -38.53 -1.53
C ALA A 265 10.98 -39.65 -1.95
N ARG A 266 12.28 -39.51 -1.67
CA ARG A 266 13.30 -40.53 -1.92
C ARG A 266 13.07 -41.80 -1.10
N LYS A 267 12.74 -41.68 0.21
CA LYS A 267 12.43 -42.85 1.05
C LYS A 267 11.15 -43.56 0.63
N LYS A 268 10.10 -42.81 0.24
CA LYS A 268 8.82 -43.36 -0.26
C LYS A 268 9.00 -44.07 -1.60
N GLY A 269 9.80 -43.51 -2.52
CA GLY A 269 10.19 -44.16 -3.77
C GLY A 269 10.99 -45.45 -3.55
N ARG A 270 11.92 -45.45 -2.58
CA ARG A 270 12.70 -46.63 -2.19
C ARG A 270 11.84 -47.73 -1.53
N TRP A 271 10.85 -47.35 -0.72
CA TRP A 271 9.86 -48.26 -0.14
C TRP A 271 8.93 -48.88 -1.20
N MET A 272 8.49 -48.10 -2.19
CA MET A 272 7.70 -48.61 -3.32
C MET A 272 8.51 -49.57 -4.19
N CYS A 273 9.78 -49.28 -4.45
CA CYS A 273 10.68 -50.12 -5.24
C CYS A 273 11.05 -51.45 -4.53
N MET A 274 11.12 -51.45 -3.18
CA MET A 274 11.28 -52.69 -2.40
C MET A 274 10.01 -53.55 -2.42
N LYS A 275 8.81 -52.95 -2.44
CA LYS A 275 7.55 -53.72 -2.59
C LYS A 275 7.40 -54.34 -3.99
N THR A 276 7.79 -53.63 -5.06
CA THR A 276 7.73 -54.21 -6.42
C THR A 276 8.78 -55.29 -6.67
N LYS A 277 9.98 -55.19 -6.06
CA LYS A 277 10.96 -56.29 -6.10
C LYS A 277 10.53 -57.53 -5.31
N ASN A 278 9.90 -57.38 -4.15
CA ASN A 278 9.42 -58.51 -3.35
C ASN A 278 8.18 -59.24 -3.91
N VAL A 279 7.53 -58.71 -4.96
CA VAL A 279 6.40 -59.37 -5.64
C VAL A 279 6.85 -60.15 -6.88
N LEU A 280 8.07 -59.93 -7.38
CA LEU A 280 8.60 -60.59 -8.58
C LEU A 280 9.54 -61.79 -8.31
N GLU A 281 9.88 -62.07 -7.05
CA GLU A 281 10.68 -63.23 -6.66
C GLU A 281 9.93 -64.09 -5.62
N LYS A 282 9.04 -64.97 -6.11
CA LYS A 282 9.03 -66.40 -5.74
C LYS A 282 7.92 -67.18 -6.48
N PRO A 283 8.26 -68.33 -7.10
CA PRO A 283 7.28 -69.27 -7.64
C PRO A 283 6.65 -70.14 -6.52
N ILE A 284 5.37 -70.48 -6.74
CA ILE A 284 4.47 -71.41 -6.00
C ILE A 284 5.13 -72.84 -6.01
N PRO A 285 4.94 -73.83 -5.08
CA PRO A 285 3.66 -74.20 -4.44
C PRO A 285 3.65 -75.04 -3.11
N PHE A 286 2.41 -75.44 -2.69
CA PHE A 286 2.03 -76.64 -1.89
C PHE A 286 2.23 -76.69 -0.34
N PHE A 287 1.13 -76.57 0.45
CA PHE A 287 0.56 -77.67 1.29
C PHE A 287 -0.66 -77.25 2.15
N ILE A 288 -1.85 -77.68 1.70
CA ILE A 288 -3.05 -78.20 2.40
C ILE A 288 -3.36 -77.79 3.88
N ARG A 289 -4.44 -76.99 4.02
CA ARG A 289 -5.71 -77.26 4.75
C ARG A 289 -5.66 -78.02 6.10
N SER A 290 -5.77 -77.28 7.20
CA SER A 290 -6.34 -77.66 8.50
C SER A 290 -6.23 -76.40 9.37
N VAL A 291 -7.25 -75.56 9.56
CA VAL A 291 -8.34 -75.74 10.53
C VAL A 291 -9.48 -74.79 10.13
N LEU A 292 -10.45 -75.30 9.38
CA LEU A 292 -11.84 -74.82 9.36
C LEU A 292 -12.66 -75.97 9.94
N ASN A 293 -12.62 -76.08 11.27
CA ASN A 293 -13.58 -76.80 12.11
C ASN A 293 -13.09 -76.72 13.56
N LYS A 294 -13.51 -75.66 14.27
CA LYS A 294 -13.88 -75.61 15.70
C LYS A 294 -13.87 -74.15 16.18
N LEU A 295 -15.01 -73.48 16.04
CA LEU A 295 -15.80 -72.89 17.13
C LEU A 295 -16.77 -71.85 16.55
N SER A 296 -18.05 -72.25 16.55
CA SER A 296 -19.33 -71.57 16.23
C SER A 296 -19.45 -70.85 14.90
#